data_AF-A0A6V7IKV4-F1
#
_entry.id   AF-A0A6V7IKV4-F1
#
_cell.length_a   1.000
_cell.length_b   1.000
_cell.length_c   1.000
_cell.angle_alpha   90.00
_cell.angle_beta   90.00
_cell.angle_gamma   90.00
#
_symmetry.space_group_name_H-M   'P 1'
#
loop_
_entity.id
_entity.type
_entity.pdbx_description
1 polymer ?
#
loop_
_entity_poly.entity_id
_entity_poly.type
_entity_poly.pdbx_seq_one_letter_code
_entity_poly.pdbx_strand_id
1 'polypeptide(L)'
;FNATKIFRVAEDFFTSVNLSAMPDTFWKYSILEKPEGVELICHASAWDFYDGKDFRIKQCTRINMEDLLTAHHEMGHIQYFLQYKNQPTVFKEGANPGFHEAVGDTISLSASTPAHLKEIGLLENDDTDFEATLNHLFMVGMEKIVFLPFGYIMDLWRWNVFQGKITPDRYNCEWWKLAEEYQGIVPPVARSEDDFDPGAKYHVVANVEYM
;
A
#
# COMPACT_ATOMS: atom_id res chain seq x y z
N PHE A 1 17.92 12.05 5.69
CA PHE A 1 17.17 10.78 5.80
C PHE A 1 17.84 9.72 4.95
N ASN A 2 17.76 8.44 5.37
CA ASN A 2 18.10 7.26 4.57
C ASN A 2 17.00 6.19 4.78
N ALA A 3 17.03 5.07 4.04
CA ALA A 3 15.98 4.05 4.11
C ALA A 3 15.80 3.52 5.55
N THR A 4 16.87 3.15 6.24
CA THR A 4 16.79 2.70 7.64
C THR A 4 16.14 3.74 8.55
N LYS A 5 16.48 5.04 8.39
CA LYS A 5 15.89 6.11 9.20
C LYS A 5 14.40 6.28 8.92
N ILE A 6 13.94 6.09 7.68
CA ILE A 6 12.51 6.07 7.33
C ILE A 6 11.77 5.00 8.14
N PHE A 7 12.26 3.75 8.13
CA PHE A 7 11.63 2.67 8.89
C PHE A 7 11.75 2.86 10.40
N ARG A 8 12.83 3.47 10.90
CA ARG A 8 12.95 3.78 12.34
C ARG A 8 11.94 4.84 12.78
N VAL A 9 11.70 5.86 11.96
CA VAL A 9 10.63 6.84 12.22
C VAL A 9 9.26 6.15 12.25
N ALA A 10 9.01 5.20 11.34
CA ALA A 10 7.78 4.40 11.39
C ALA A 10 7.69 3.56 12.69
N GLU A 11 8.77 2.88 13.09
CA GLU A 11 8.81 2.11 14.35
C GLU A 11 8.57 3.00 15.58
N ASP A 12 9.16 4.19 15.60
CA ASP A 12 8.96 5.19 16.66
C ASP A 12 7.47 5.59 16.78
N PHE A 13 6.75 5.73 15.66
CA PHE A 13 5.30 5.95 15.67
C PHE A 13 4.57 4.82 16.40
N PHE A 14 4.80 3.56 16.00
CA PHE A 14 4.09 2.42 16.60
C PHE A 14 4.41 2.25 18.08
N THR A 15 5.67 2.41 18.47
CA THR A 15 6.07 2.32 19.88
C THR A 15 5.52 3.47 20.72
N SER A 16 5.34 4.68 20.14
CA SER A 16 4.71 5.81 20.83
C SER A 16 3.25 5.57 21.24
N VAL A 17 2.53 4.72 20.49
CA VAL A 17 1.16 4.29 20.81
C VAL A 17 1.12 2.93 21.53
N ASN A 18 2.22 2.56 22.17
CA ASN A 18 2.36 1.35 23.00
C ASN A 18 2.17 0.03 22.22
N LEU A 19 2.48 0.03 20.91
CA LEU A 19 2.61 -1.19 20.11
C LEU A 19 4.05 -1.74 20.16
N SER A 20 4.29 -2.88 19.52
CA SER A 20 5.55 -3.61 19.64
C SER A 20 6.69 -2.96 18.86
N ALA A 21 7.91 -2.93 19.39
CA ALA A 21 9.08 -2.64 18.56
C ALA A 21 9.32 -3.77 17.54
N MET A 22 9.99 -3.45 16.43
CA MET A 22 10.36 -4.46 15.44
C MET A 22 11.47 -5.36 16.00
N PRO A 23 11.37 -6.69 15.83
CA PRO A 23 12.39 -7.61 16.34
C PRO A 23 13.73 -7.43 15.62
N ASP A 24 14.84 -7.82 16.24
CA ASP A 24 16.17 -7.73 15.62
C ASP A 24 16.26 -8.47 14.28
N THR A 25 15.50 -9.56 14.13
CA THR A 25 15.38 -10.34 12.90
C THR A 25 14.81 -9.50 11.75
N PHE A 26 13.84 -8.63 12.02
CA PHE A 26 13.26 -7.72 11.03
C PHE A 26 14.35 -6.80 10.44
N TRP A 27 15.13 -6.15 11.29
CA TRP A 27 16.19 -5.22 10.86
C TRP A 27 17.32 -5.92 10.14
N LYS A 28 17.63 -7.15 10.53
CA LYS A 28 18.72 -7.94 9.96
C LYS A 28 18.38 -8.51 8.58
N TYR A 29 17.13 -8.87 8.33
CA TYR A 29 16.74 -9.66 7.17
C TYR A 29 15.78 -8.99 6.19
N SER A 30 15.19 -7.85 6.55
CA SER A 30 14.35 -7.08 5.62
C SER A 30 15.18 -6.44 4.50
N ILE A 31 14.58 -6.32 3.33
CA ILE A 31 15.13 -5.59 2.19
C ILE A 31 14.48 -4.22 2.19
N LEU A 32 15.16 -3.26 2.82
CA LEU A 32 14.68 -1.88 2.96
C LEU A 32 15.22 -0.94 1.87
N GLU A 33 16.15 -1.41 1.05
CA GLU A 33 16.71 -0.68 -0.08
C GLU A 33 17.02 -1.69 -1.19
N LYS A 34 16.95 -1.27 -2.46
CA LYS A 34 17.27 -2.13 -3.60
C LYS A 34 18.77 -2.49 -3.57
N PRO A 35 19.14 -3.78 -3.42
CA PRO A 35 20.54 -4.19 -3.51
C PRO A 35 21.07 -3.97 -4.93
N GLU A 36 22.33 -3.54 -5.02
CA GLU A 36 22.99 -3.32 -6.30
C GLU A 36 23.18 -4.64 -7.06
N GLY A 37 22.91 -4.65 -8.36
CA GLY A 37 23.10 -5.82 -9.23
C GLY A 37 22.08 -6.95 -9.03
N VAL A 38 21.05 -6.75 -8.20
CA VAL A 38 19.99 -7.74 -7.97
C VAL A 38 18.71 -7.32 -8.67
N GLU A 39 18.18 -8.19 -9.54
CA GLU A 39 16.81 -8.06 -10.04
C GLU A 39 15.84 -8.47 -8.94
N LEU A 40 14.89 -7.58 -8.62
CA LEU A 40 13.86 -7.87 -7.64
C LEU A 40 12.55 -7.13 -7.95
N ILE A 41 11.45 -7.69 -7.45
CA ILE A 41 10.14 -7.06 -7.48
C ILE A 41 10.11 -5.93 -6.46
N CYS A 42 10.12 -4.68 -6.93
CA CYS A 42 10.22 -3.51 -6.06
C CYS A 42 8.90 -3.09 -5.39
N HIS A 43 7.75 -3.65 -5.79
CA HIS A 43 6.48 -3.38 -5.13
C HIS A 43 6.57 -3.74 -3.65
N ALA A 44 6.18 -2.81 -2.77
CA ALA A 44 6.26 -2.98 -1.33
C ALA A 44 5.42 -4.18 -0.88
N SER A 45 5.85 -4.83 0.20
CA SER A 45 5.18 -6.00 0.76
C SER A 45 5.76 -6.34 2.13
N ALA A 46 4.87 -6.76 3.04
CA ALA A 46 5.20 -7.31 4.34
C ALA A 46 5.02 -8.84 4.36
N TRP A 47 5.88 -9.53 5.11
CA TRP A 47 5.98 -10.99 5.10
C TRP A 47 5.99 -11.55 6.52
N ASP A 48 5.05 -12.46 6.81
CA ASP A 48 5.08 -13.36 7.96
C ASP A 48 5.65 -14.72 7.52
N PHE A 49 6.69 -15.21 8.20
CA PHE A 49 7.30 -16.53 7.91
C PHE A 49 6.65 -17.67 8.72
N TYR A 50 5.56 -17.37 9.44
CA TYR A 50 4.72 -18.29 10.20
C TYR A 50 5.37 -19.03 11.38
N ASP A 51 6.63 -18.71 11.71
CA ASP A 51 7.36 -19.26 12.85
C ASP A 51 7.18 -18.46 14.16
N GLY A 52 6.49 -17.32 14.08
CA GLY A 52 6.23 -16.40 15.19
C GLY A 52 7.45 -15.57 15.62
N LYS A 53 8.52 -15.54 14.81
CA LYS A 53 9.80 -14.88 15.11
C LYS A 53 10.33 -14.03 13.96
N ASP A 54 10.10 -14.47 12.72
CA ASP A 54 10.65 -13.86 11.52
C ASP A 54 9.56 -13.13 10.72
N PHE A 55 9.68 -11.80 10.70
CA PHE A 55 8.77 -10.89 10.01
C PHE A 55 9.62 -9.89 9.24
N ARG A 56 9.29 -9.64 7.97
CA ARG A 56 10.16 -8.85 7.08
C ARG A 56 9.38 -7.94 6.17
N ILE A 57 10.01 -6.83 5.78
CA ILE A 57 9.54 -5.98 4.67
C ILE A 57 10.49 -6.14 3.48
N LYS A 58 9.92 -6.10 2.28
CA LYS A 58 10.65 -5.97 1.02
C LYS A 58 10.14 -4.74 0.26
N GLN A 59 10.88 -3.65 0.34
CA GLN A 59 10.58 -2.37 -0.32
C GLN A 59 11.85 -1.78 -0.94
N CYS A 60 11.78 -1.33 -2.19
CA CYS A 60 12.85 -0.55 -2.83
C CYS A 60 12.77 0.92 -2.41
N THR A 61 13.02 1.22 -1.14
CA THR A 61 12.74 2.54 -0.55
C THR A 61 13.58 3.65 -1.17
N ARG A 62 12.90 4.69 -1.61
CA ARG A 62 13.45 5.97 -2.07
C ARG A 62 13.28 7.01 -0.96
N ILE A 63 14.12 8.04 -0.96
CA ILE A 63 14.07 9.09 0.07
C ILE A 63 13.08 10.18 -0.34
N ASN A 64 11.79 9.94 -0.11
CA ASN A 64 10.71 10.89 -0.35
C ASN A 64 9.53 10.66 0.63
N MET A 65 8.50 11.51 0.56
CA MET A 65 7.32 11.41 1.43
C MET A 65 6.45 10.17 1.14
N GLU A 66 6.29 9.83 -0.14
CA GLU A 66 5.51 8.67 -0.59
C GLU A 66 6.02 7.36 0.05
N ASP A 67 7.33 7.14 -0.01
CA ASP A 67 7.96 5.95 0.53
C ASP A 67 8.06 5.97 2.07
N LEU A 68 8.03 7.15 2.71
CA LEU A 68 7.87 7.29 4.17
C LEU A 68 6.49 6.83 4.61
N LEU A 69 5.44 7.24 3.92
CA LEU A 69 4.07 6.81 4.19
C LEU A 69 3.87 5.32 3.86
N THR A 70 4.48 4.84 2.78
CA THR A 70 4.50 3.40 2.44
C THR A 70 5.18 2.59 3.55
N ALA A 71 6.29 3.06 4.12
CA ALA A 71 6.94 2.37 5.23
C ALA A 71 6.04 2.27 6.48
N HIS A 72 5.22 3.29 6.77
CA HIS A 72 4.21 3.22 7.84
C HIS A 72 3.11 2.21 7.53
N HIS A 73 2.61 2.19 6.28
CA HIS A 73 1.63 1.22 5.82
C HIS A 73 2.14 -0.22 5.99
N GLU A 74 3.32 -0.53 5.43
CA GLU A 74 3.90 -1.88 5.46
C GLU A 74 4.26 -2.33 6.89
N MET A 75 4.70 -1.41 7.74
CA MET A 75 4.97 -1.73 9.15
C MET A 75 3.67 -1.94 9.95
N GLY A 76 2.54 -1.39 9.48
CA GLY A 76 1.20 -1.73 9.99
C GLY A 76 0.86 -3.21 9.78
N HIS A 77 1.19 -3.77 8.61
CA HIS A 77 1.08 -5.22 8.36
C HIS A 77 1.96 -6.01 9.33
N ILE A 78 3.23 -5.60 9.53
CA ILE A 78 4.13 -6.26 10.50
C ILE A 78 3.57 -6.19 11.93
N GLN A 79 2.97 -5.07 12.35
CA GLN A 79 2.29 -5.01 13.65
C GLN A 79 1.16 -6.00 13.76
N TYR A 80 0.31 -6.09 12.73
CA TYR A 80 -0.76 -7.08 12.69
C TYR A 80 -0.16 -8.49 12.89
N PHE A 81 0.96 -8.76 12.21
CA PHE A 81 1.68 -10.03 12.34
C PHE A 81 2.17 -10.33 13.75
N LEU A 82 2.76 -9.32 14.39
CA LEU A 82 3.25 -9.43 15.76
C LEU A 82 2.13 -9.67 16.77
N GLN A 83 0.94 -9.08 16.57
CA GLN A 83 -0.18 -9.21 17.50
C GLN A 83 -0.83 -10.60 17.48
N TYR A 84 -1.01 -11.20 16.30
CA TYR A 84 -1.66 -12.52 16.19
C TYR A 84 -0.68 -13.71 16.17
N LYS A 85 0.62 -13.49 16.35
CA LYS A 85 1.67 -14.53 16.12
C LYS A 85 1.51 -15.81 16.95
N ASN A 86 0.78 -15.73 18.06
CA ASN A 86 0.51 -16.85 18.96
C ASN A 86 -0.83 -17.56 18.67
N GLN A 87 -1.62 -17.09 17.70
CA GLN A 87 -2.82 -17.78 17.23
C GLN A 87 -2.44 -19.05 16.45
N PRO A 88 -3.32 -20.07 16.40
CA PRO A 88 -3.17 -21.19 15.47
C PRO A 88 -2.95 -20.69 14.04
N THR A 89 -2.07 -21.32 13.27
CA THR A 89 -1.67 -20.87 11.93
C THR A 89 -2.85 -20.55 11.01
N VAL A 90 -3.93 -21.33 11.08
CA VAL A 90 -5.16 -21.12 10.29
C VAL A 90 -5.95 -19.84 10.63
N PHE A 91 -5.59 -19.16 11.73
CA PHE A 91 -6.21 -17.91 12.19
C PHE A 91 -5.23 -16.73 12.18
N LYS A 92 -4.03 -16.90 11.58
CA LYS A 92 -3.03 -15.82 11.42
C LYS A 92 -3.32 -15.00 10.16
N GLU A 93 -4.52 -14.44 10.11
CA GLU A 93 -4.99 -13.57 9.03
C GLU A 93 -5.82 -12.43 9.64
N GLY A 94 -6.10 -11.41 8.82
CA GLY A 94 -7.03 -10.34 9.19
C GLY A 94 -8.43 -10.90 9.42
N ALA A 95 -9.29 -10.14 10.09
CA ALA A 95 -10.71 -10.53 10.22
C ALA A 95 -11.39 -10.70 8.85
N ASN A 96 -10.93 -9.92 7.88
CA ASN A 96 -11.06 -10.10 6.43
C ASN A 96 -9.86 -9.40 5.76
N PRO A 97 -9.62 -9.58 4.45
CA PRO A 97 -8.48 -8.96 3.76
C PRO A 97 -8.41 -7.43 3.94
N GLY A 98 -9.56 -6.76 3.90
CA GLY A 98 -9.65 -5.30 4.08
C GLY A 98 -9.17 -4.80 5.46
N PHE A 99 -9.20 -5.63 6.51
CA PHE A 99 -8.67 -5.23 7.83
C PHE A 99 -7.15 -5.07 7.83
N HIS A 100 -6.42 -5.91 7.09
CA HIS A 100 -4.97 -5.79 7.01
C HIS A 100 -4.57 -4.46 6.36
N GLU A 101 -5.14 -4.16 5.20
CA GLU A 101 -4.89 -2.92 4.48
C GLU A 101 -5.32 -1.68 5.27
N ALA A 102 -6.49 -1.73 5.92
CA ALA A 102 -7.02 -0.59 6.67
C ALA A 102 -6.15 -0.19 7.87
N VAL A 103 -5.50 -1.16 8.54
CA VAL A 103 -4.60 -0.86 9.67
C VAL A 103 -3.37 -0.09 9.19
N GLY A 104 -2.73 -0.54 8.11
CA GLY A 104 -1.58 0.17 7.52
C GLY A 104 -1.96 1.60 7.11
N ASP A 105 -3.07 1.75 6.39
CA ASP A 105 -3.53 3.06 5.89
C ASP A 105 -3.96 4.03 6.99
N THR A 106 -4.56 3.54 8.08
CA THR A 106 -4.95 4.39 9.23
C THR A 106 -3.72 5.02 9.89
N ILE A 107 -2.63 4.25 9.99
CA ILE A 107 -1.38 4.73 10.58
C ILE A 107 -0.69 5.71 9.63
N SER A 108 -0.64 5.37 8.33
CA SER A 108 -0.13 6.26 7.29
C SER A 108 -0.87 7.62 7.28
N LEU A 109 -2.20 7.62 7.42
CA LEU A 109 -2.99 8.85 7.51
C LEU A 109 -2.55 9.72 8.69
N SER A 110 -2.34 9.12 9.87
CA SER A 110 -1.89 9.84 11.06
C SER A 110 -0.46 10.38 10.89
N ALA A 111 0.42 9.59 10.28
CA ALA A 111 1.80 9.97 9.97
C ALA A 111 1.91 11.10 8.93
N SER A 112 0.90 11.26 8.07
CA SER A 112 0.85 12.31 7.05
C SER A 112 0.43 13.70 7.57
N THR A 113 0.00 13.79 8.83
CA THR A 113 -0.54 15.05 9.38
C THR A 113 0.57 16.09 9.58
N PRO A 114 0.31 17.40 9.34
CA PRO A 114 1.29 18.45 9.59
C PRO A 114 1.84 18.47 11.02
N ALA A 115 0.97 18.23 12.01
CA ALA A 115 1.35 18.15 13.41
C ALA A 115 2.38 17.04 13.67
N HIS A 116 2.16 15.84 13.11
CA HIS A 116 3.14 14.76 13.22
C HIS A 116 4.43 15.08 12.48
N LEU A 117 4.35 15.61 11.26
CA LEU A 117 5.52 15.97 10.47
C LEU A 117 6.40 17.02 11.16
N LYS A 118 5.79 17.96 11.91
CA LYS A 118 6.52 18.91 12.76
C LYS A 118 7.22 18.21 13.91
N GLU A 119 6.54 17.32 14.62
CA GLU A 119 7.11 16.57 15.75
C GLU A 119 8.35 15.76 15.35
N ILE A 120 8.34 15.16 14.15
CA ILE A 120 9.49 14.42 13.62
C ILE A 120 10.51 15.30 12.88
N GLY A 121 10.34 16.63 12.91
CA GLY A 121 11.27 17.61 12.36
C GLY A 121 11.31 17.68 10.82
N LEU A 122 10.28 17.18 10.14
CA LEU A 122 10.11 17.28 8.69
C LEU A 122 9.36 18.55 8.25
N LEU A 123 8.76 19.27 9.19
CA LEU A 123 8.06 20.53 8.97
C LEU A 123 8.45 21.54 10.06
N GLU A 124 8.74 22.79 9.68
CA GLU A 124 9.15 23.82 10.64
C GLU A 124 7.96 24.36 11.46
N ASN A 125 6.79 24.47 10.84
CA ASN A 125 5.58 24.99 11.45
C ASN A 125 4.36 24.18 11.02
N ASP A 126 3.45 23.93 11.97
CA ASP A 126 2.18 23.22 11.79
C ASP A 126 0.98 24.19 11.83
N ASP A 127 1.22 25.50 11.78
CA ASP A 127 0.16 26.50 11.63
C ASP A 127 -0.72 26.14 10.41
N THR A 128 -1.91 25.63 10.68
CA THR A 128 -2.92 25.34 9.68
C THR A 128 -3.91 26.48 9.65
N ASP A 129 -3.73 27.43 8.73
CA ASP A 129 -4.82 28.31 8.34
C ASP A 129 -5.87 27.52 7.52
N PHE A 130 -6.93 28.21 7.14
CA PHE A 130 -8.01 27.59 6.36
C PHE A 130 -7.50 27.08 5.02
N GLU A 131 -6.64 27.86 4.37
CA GLU A 131 -6.02 27.58 3.07
C GLU A 131 -5.11 26.33 3.13
N ALA A 132 -4.27 26.20 4.16
CA ALA A 132 -3.42 25.04 4.39
C ALA A 132 -4.25 23.78 4.67
N THR A 133 -5.32 23.91 5.47
CA THR A 133 -6.26 22.81 5.74
C THR A 133 -6.94 22.36 4.46
N LEU A 134 -7.41 23.30 3.63
CA LEU A 134 -8.04 22.99 2.35
C LEU A 134 -7.07 22.28 1.40
N ASN A 135 -5.82 22.75 1.31
CA ASN A 135 -4.78 22.10 0.50
C ASN A 135 -4.49 20.68 0.99
N HIS A 136 -4.38 20.47 2.30
CA HIS A 136 -4.18 19.15 2.88
C HIS A 136 -5.35 18.20 2.55
N LEU A 137 -6.58 18.64 2.78
CA LEU A 137 -7.77 17.85 2.46
C LEU A 137 -7.89 17.56 0.95
N PHE A 138 -7.50 18.51 0.10
CA PHE A 138 -7.45 18.28 -1.34
C PHE A 138 -6.43 17.19 -1.70
N MET A 139 -5.23 17.22 -1.12
CA MET A 139 -4.21 16.18 -1.33
C MET A 139 -4.68 14.80 -0.84
N VAL A 140 -5.29 14.73 0.36
CA VAL A 140 -5.89 13.50 0.88
C VAL A 140 -7.02 13.01 -0.03
N GLY A 141 -7.84 13.93 -0.55
CA GLY A 141 -8.90 13.60 -1.51
C GLY A 141 -8.35 13.03 -2.82
N MET A 142 -7.28 13.62 -3.36
CA MET A 142 -6.60 13.13 -4.56
C MET A 142 -6.01 11.73 -4.38
N GLU A 143 -5.59 11.38 -3.17
CA GLU A 143 -5.08 10.03 -2.87
C GLU A 143 -6.22 9.03 -2.61
N LYS A 144 -7.15 9.38 -1.71
CA LYS A 144 -8.14 8.43 -1.18
C LYS A 144 -9.44 8.39 -1.97
N ILE A 145 -9.97 9.53 -2.41
CA ILE A 145 -11.27 9.58 -3.13
C ILE A 145 -11.10 9.14 -4.58
N VAL A 146 -10.05 9.62 -5.25
CA VAL A 146 -9.78 9.26 -6.66
C VAL A 146 -9.46 7.76 -6.81
N PHE A 147 -8.92 7.12 -5.76
CA PHE A 147 -8.65 5.69 -5.75
C PHE A 147 -9.91 4.81 -5.69
N LEU A 148 -11.01 5.28 -5.08
CA LEU A 148 -12.23 4.49 -4.90
C LEU A 148 -12.77 3.86 -6.20
N PRO A 149 -13.00 4.62 -7.29
CA PRO A 149 -13.46 4.03 -8.54
C PRO A 149 -12.41 3.09 -9.15
N PHE A 150 -11.11 3.41 -9.03
CA PHE A 150 -10.05 2.53 -9.52
C PHE A 150 -10.02 1.18 -8.81
N GLY A 151 -10.10 1.17 -7.48
CA GLY A 151 -10.16 -0.05 -6.68
C GLY A 151 -11.41 -0.87 -6.97
N TYR A 152 -12.56 -0.20 -7.10
CA TYR A 152 -13.83 -0.85 -7.41
C TYR A 152 -13.81 -1.57 -8.76
N ILE A 153 -13.34 -0.90 -9.83
CA ILE A 153 -13.38 -1.52 -11.16
C ILE A 153 -12.42 -2.70 -11.31
N MET A 154 -11.34 -2.75 -10.51
CA MET A 154 -10.32 -3.79 -10.62
C MET A 154 -10.94 -5.17 -10.39
N ASP A 155 -11.63 -5.35 -9.26
CA ASP A 155 -12.27 -6.61 -8.94
C ASP A 155 -13.63 -6.77 -9.64
N LEU A 156 -14.34 -5.69 -10.00
CA LEU A 156 -15.51 -5.79 -10.86
C LEU A 156 -15.16 -6.41 -12.22
N TRP A 157 -14.06 -5.97 -12.83
CA TRP A 157 -13.54 -6.55 -14.07
C TRP A 157 -13.13 -8.01 -13.85
N ARG A 158 -12.31 -8.31 -12.83
CA ARG A 158 -11.85 -9.69 -12.53
C ARG A 158 -12.99 -10.64 -12.23
N TRP A 159 -13.99 -10.25 -11.45
CA TRP A 159 -15.17 -11.06 -11.17
C TRP A 159 -15.96 -11.37 -12.45
N ASN A 160 -16.13 -10.39 -13.33
CA ASN A 160 -16.81 -10.63 -14.60
C ASN A 160 -16.00 -11.55 -15.53
N VAL A 161 -14.67 -11.50 -15.49
CA VAL A 161 -13.79 -12.47 -16.18
C VAL A 161 -13.96 -13.87 -15.57
N PHE A 162 -13.85 -14.01 -14.25
CA PHE A 162 -13.98 -15.31 -13.57
C PHE A 162 -15.36 -15.94 -13.73
N GLN A 163 -16.42 -15.14 -13.85
CA GLN A 163 -17.78 -15.59 -14.16
C GLN A 163 -18.00 -15.92 -15.64
N GLY A 164 -17.01 -15.69 -16.51
CA GLY A 164 -17.12 -15.90 -17.96
C GLY A 164 -17.99 -14.89 -18.69
N LYS A 165 -18.35 -13.76 -18.05
CA LYS A 165 -19.11 -12.66 -18.68
C LYS A 165 -18.23 -11.82 -19.60
N ILE A 166 -16.95 -11.65 -19.22
CA ILE A 166 -15.91 -11.07 -20.07
C ILE A 166 -15.05 -12.23 -20.58
N THR A 167 -15.01 -12.39 -21.89
CA THR A 167 -14.22 -13.42 -22.58
C THR A 167 -12.87 -12.84 -23.03
N PRO A 168 -11.86 -13.69 -23.34
CA PRO A 168 -10.53 -13.22 -23.73
C PRO A 168 -10.49 -12.24 -24.91
N ASP A 169 -11.43 -12.36 -25.84
CA ASP A 169 -11.60 -11.47 -27.00
C ASP A 169 -12.22 -10.10 -26.65
N ARG A 170 -12.45 -9.82 -25.35
CA ARG A 170 -13.09 -8.60 -24.85
C ARG A 170 -12.43 -8.06 -23.59
N TYR A 171 -11.26 -8.59 -23.20
CA TYR A 171 -10.59 -8.21 -21.96
C TYR A 171 -10.30 -6.72 -21.91
N ASN A 172 -9.73 -6.18 -22.98
CA ASN A 172 -9.26 -4.81 -22.99
C ASN A 172 -10.40 -3.81 -23.22
N CYS A 173 -11.36 -4.14 -24.09
CA CYS A 173 -12.54 -3.34 -24.34
C CYS A 173 -13.39 -3.17 -23.08
N GLU A 174 -13.67 -4.26 -22.35
CA GLU A 174 -14.46 -4.17 -21.11
C GLU A 174 -13.68 -3.50 -19.98
N TRP A 175 -12.35 -3.64 -19.94
CA TRP A 175 -11.51 -2.88 -19.01
C TRP A 175 -11.66 -1.36 -19.21
N TRP A 176 -11.50 -0.88 -20.45
CA TRP A 176 -11.60 0.55 -20.74
C TRP A 176 -13.03 1.10 -20.62
N LYS A 177 -14.04 0.28 -20.92
CA LYS A 177 -15.44 0.65 -20.68
C LYS A 177 -15.70 0.93 -19.20
N LEU A 178 -15.20 0.06 -18.30
CA LEU A 178 -15.31 0.28 -16.85
C LEU A 178 -14.50 1.50 -16.39
N ALA A 179 -13.30 1.69 -16.94
CA ALA A 179 -12.48 2.86 -16.64
C ALA A 179 -13.16 4.18 -17.06
N GLU A 180 -13.79 4.21 -18.23
CA GLU A 180 -14.54 5.37 -18.70
C GLU A 180 -15.78 5.63 -17.82
N GLU A 181 -16.56 4.58 -17.53
CA GLU A 181 -17.81 4.70 -16.77
C GLU A 181 -17.59 5.14 -15.31
N TYR A 182 -16.61 4.55 -14.62
CA TYR A 182 -16.43 4.77 -13.17
C TYR A 182 -15.34 5.78 -12.83
N GLN A 183 -14.26 5.87 -13.62
CA GLN A 183 -13.17 6.81 -13.36
C GLN A 183 -13.24 8.05 -14.26
N GLY A 184 -14.03 8.03 -15.35
CA GLY A 184 -14.10 9.15 -16.29
C GLY A 184 -12.84 9.34 -17.12
N ILE A 185 -12.07 8.28 -17.35
CA ILE A 185 -10.81 8.33 -18.13
C ILE A 185 -10.91 7.50 -19.41
N VAL A 186 -10.13 7.90 -20.41
CA VAL A 186 -10.02 7.22 -21.72
C VAL A 186 -8.56 6.94 -22.03
N PRO A 187 -8.24 5.89 -22.83
CA PRO A 187 -6.87 5.64 -23.21
C PRO A 187 -6.35 6.78 -24.11
N PRO A 188 -5.11 7.27 -23.91
CA PRO A 188 -4.56 8.36 -24.71
C PRO A 188 -4.24 7.96 -26.16
N VAL A 189 -4.23 6.66 -26.46
CA VAL A 189 -4.02 6.07 -27.78
C VAL A 189 -5.05 4.98 -28.00
N ALA A 190 -5.37 4.70 -29.27
CA ALA A 190 -6.27 3.59 -29.60
C ALA A 190 -5.70 2.26 -29.05
N ARG A 191 -6.55 1.47 -28.41
CA ARG A 191 -6.23 0.14 -27.89
C ARG A 191 -6.99 -0.92 -28.68
N SER A 192 -6.47 -2.13 -28.68
CA SER A 192 -7.07 -3.31 -29.31
C SER A 192 -7.13 -4.46 -28.30
N GLU A 193 -7.65 -5.62 -28.71
CA GLU A 193 -7.62 -6.85 -27.91
C GLU A 193 -6.29 -7.62 -28.04
N ASP A 194 -5.38 -7.15 -28.92
CA ASP A 194 -3.97 -7.59 -28.88
C ASP A 194 -3.23 -6.97 -27.67
N ASP A 195 -3.82 -5.94 -27.04
CA ASP A 195 -3.35 -5.32 -25.81
C ASP A 195 -4.00 -5.99 -24.58
N PHE A 196 -3.26 -5.98 -23.46
CA PHE A 196 -3.77 -6.46 -22.16
C PHE A 196 -3.42 -5.46 -21.05
N ASP A 197 -4.06 -4.30 -21.07
CA ASP A 197 -3.84 -3.20 -20.12
C ASP A 197 -4.07 -3.57 -18.64
N PRO A 198 -5.09 -4.36 -18.25
CA PRO A 198 -5.19 -4.81 -16.86
C PRO A 198 -3.96 -5.60 -16.41
N GLY A 199 -3.28 -6.31 -17.31
CA GLY A 199 -2.02 -7.02 -17.03
C GLY A 199 -0.84 -6.10 -16.70
N ALA A 200 -0.91 -4.81 -17.03
CA ALA A 200 0.11 -3.84 -16.63
C ALA A 200 0.01 -3.46 -15.14
N LYS A 201 -1.05 -3.87 -14.43
CA LYS A 201 -1.20 -3.68 -12.98
C LYS A 201 -0.73 -4.92 -12.22
N TYR A 202 0.18 -4.71 -11.26
CA TYR A 202 0.79 -5.77 -10.43
C TYR A 202 -0.21 -6.80 -9.89
N HIS A 203 -1.34 -6.35 -9.34
CA HIS A 203 -2.29 -7.23 -8.63
C HIS A 203 -2.97 -8.23 -9.57
N VAL A 204 -3.17 -7.85 -10.83
CA VAL A 204 -3.75 -8.74 -11.85
C VAL A 204 -2.79 -9.87 -12.19
N VAL A 205 -1.51 -9.55 -12.48
CA VAL A 205 -0.51 -10.56 -12.86
C VAL A 205 0.03 -11.36 -11.68
N ALA A 206 0.02 -10.79 -10.47
CA ALA A 206 0.44 -11.46 -9.24
C ALA A 206 -0.69 -12.27 -8.58
N ASN A 207 -1.90 -12.23 -9.14
CA ASN A 207 -3.09 -12.87 -8.58
C ASN A 207 -3.36 -12.48 -7.12
N VAL A 208 -3.29 -11.18 -6.83
CA VAL A 208 -3.59 -10.59 -5.52
C VAL A 208 -4.95 -9.91 -5.63
N GLU A 209 -5.86 -10.16 -4.70
CA GLU A 209 -7.15 -9.43 -4.56
C GLU A 209 -6.94 -7.93 -4.39
N TYR A 210 -7.90 -7.11 -4.84
CA TYR A 210 -7.78 -5.65 -4.78
C TYR A 210 -8.66 -5.04 -3.69
N MET A 211 -9.75 -5.72 -3.32
CA MET A 211 -10.66 -5.42 -2.22
C MET A 211 -10.97 -6.66 -1.37
#